data_AF-A0A9X8VK65-F1
#
_entry.id   AF-A0A9X8VK65-F1
#
_cell.length_a   1.000
_cell.length_b   1.000
_cell.length_c   1.000
_cell.angle_alpha   90.00
_cell.angle_beta   90.00
_cell.angle_gamma   90.00
#
_symmetry.space_group_name_H-M   'P 1'
#
loop_
_entity.id
_entity.type
_entity.pdbx_description
1 polymer ?
#
loop_
_entity_poly.entity_id
_entity_poly.type
_entity_poly.pdbx_seq_one_letter_code
_entity_poly.pdbx_strand_id
1 'polypeptide(L)' 'MIEKNEFDVADLRREYTRGGLRRNDLTASPLELFERWLKQACDARLADPTAMCVATVDEHGQPYQRIVLLKHF' A
#
# COMPACT_ATOMS: atom_id res chain seq x y z
N MET A 1 44.06 -1.27 -6.00
CA MET A 1 42.84 -0.55 -6.42
C MET A 1 41.86 -1.61 -6.90
N ILE A 2 40.81 -1.88 -6.13
CA ILE A 2 39.72 -2.78 -6.52
C ILE A 2 38.47 -1.90 -6.49
N GLU A 3 37.93 -1.59 -7.66
CA GLU A 3 36.63 -0.95 -7.79
C GLU A 3 35.56 -1.91 -7.27
N LYS A 4 35.04 -1.66 -6.07
CA LYS A 4 33.76 -2.22 -5.67
C LYS A 4 32.67 -1.35 -6.24
N ASN A 5 32.09 -1.77 -7.36
CA ASN A 5 30.77 -1.32 -7.75
C ASN A 5 29.80 -2.49 -7.51
N GLU A 6 29.50 -2.76 -6.24
CA GLU A 6 28.39 -3.64 -5.85
C GLU A 6 27.22 -2.73 -5.49
N PHE A 7 26.19 -2.74 -6.34
CA PHE A 7 24.90 -2.14 -6.03
C PHE A 7 24.28 -2.92 -4.85
N ASP A 8 24.31 -2.33 -3.65
CA ASP A 8 23.70 -2.95 -2.47
C ASP A 8 22.19 -2.70 -2.49
N VAL A 9 21.40 -3.78 -2.53
CA VAL A 9 19.94 -3.74 -2.48
C VAL A 9 19.46 -3.06 -1.19
N ALA A 10 20.27 -3.05 -0.12
CA ALA A 10 19.98 -2.29 1.09
C ALA A 10 19.82 -0.78 0.82
N ASP A 11 20.56 -0.23 -0.15
CA ASP A 11 20.47 1.19 -0.52
C ASP A 11 19.15 1.54 -1.24
N LEU A 12 18.39 0.55 -1.72
CA LEU A 12 17.04 0.73 -2.27
C LEU A 12 15.97 0.87 -1.18
N ARG A 13 16.29 0.54 0.08
CA ARG A 13 15.33 0.55 1.17
C ARG A 13 14.94 1.99 1.50
N ARG A 14 13.73 2.36 1.10
CA ARG A 14 13.13 3.64 1.54
C ARG A 14 12.71 3.52 2.99
N GLU A 15 13.22 4.42 3.83
CA GLU A 15 12.67 4.59 5.16
C GLU A 15 11.33 5.32 5.09
N TYR A 16 10.24 4.62 5.44
CA TYR A 16 8.90 5.18 5.51
C TYR A 16 8.70 5.90 6.86
N THR A 17 9.42 7.00 7.06
CA THR A 17 9.42 7.78 8.32
C THR A 17 8.30 8.83 8.39
N ARG A 18 7.56 9.03 7.29
CA ARG A 18 6.49 10.04 7.20
C ARG A 18 5.14 9.44 7.58
N GLY A 19 4.63 9.87 8.74
CA GLY A 19 3.33 9.47 9.25
C GLY A 19 3.36 8.07 9.86
N GLY A 20 2.60 7.88 10.94
CA GLY A 20 2.49 6.59 11.63
C GLY A 20 1.08 6.41 12.15
N LEU A 21 0.73 5.17 12.47
CA LEU A 21 -0.56 4.82 13.07
C LEU A 21 -0.35 4.42 14.52
N ARG A 22 -0.84 5.22 15.46
CA ARG A 22 -0.86 4.95 16.89
C ARG A 22 -2.25 4.48 17.30
N ARG A 23 -2.35 3.83 18.47
CA ARG A 23 -3.65 3.37 19.00
C ARG A 23 -4.67 4.51 19.13
N ASN A 24 -4.21 5.71 19.46
CA ASN A 24 -5.07 6.89 19.61
C ASN A 24 -5.59 7.43 18.27
N ASP A 25 -5.01 7.00 17.14
CA ASP A 25 -5.44 7.42 15.81
C ASP A 25 -6.57 6.53 15.25
N LEU A 26 -6.85 5.41 15.93
CA LEU A 26 -7.89 4.45 15.56
C LEU A 26 -9.28 5.04 15.79
N THR A 27 -10.14 4.83 14.80
CA THR A 27 -11.55 5.22 14.81
C THR A 27 -12.42 4.07 15.31
N ALA A 28 -13.64 4.38 15.76
CA ALA A 28 -14.60 3.35 16.16
C ALA A 28 -15.05 2.49 14.96
N SER A 29 -15.17 3.12 13.79
CA SER A 29 -15.46 2.45 12.52
C SER A 29 -14.19 2.36 11.66
N PRO A 30 -13.79 1.18 11.16
CA PRO A 30 -12.60 1.05 10.32
C PRO A 30 -12.74 1.78 8.97
N LEU A 31 -13.97 1.96 8.48
CA LEU A 31 -14.21 2.66 7.22
C LEU A 31 -13.88 4.16 7.31
N GLU A 32 -14.00 4.78 8.49
CA GLU A 32 -13.60 6.18 8.69
C GLU A 32 -12.08 6.37 8.50
N LEU A 33 -11.28 5.41 8.98
CA LEU A 33 -9.82 5.43 8.80
C LEU A 33 -9.46 5.17 7.33
N PHE A 34 -10.15 4.23 6.68
CA PHE A 34 -9.99 3.96 5.24
C PHE A 34 -10.30 5.19 4.39
N GLU A 35 -11.44 5.85 4.62
CA GLU A 35 -11.84 7.06 3.89
C GLU A 35 -10.79 8.17 4.03
N ARG A 36 -10.31 8.39 5.26
CA ARG A 36 -9.25 9.37 5.54
C ARG A 36 -7.97 9.06 4.76
N TRP A 37 -7.54 7.80 4.71
CA TRP A 37 -6.33 7.41 3.97
C TRP A 37 -6.50 7.48 2.46
N LEU A 38 -7.66 7.05 1.94
CA LEU A 38 -7.96 7.18 0.51
C LEU A 38 -7.96 8.67 0.10
N LYS A 39 -8.57 9.53 0.92
CA LYS A 39 -8.53 10.98 0.69
C LYS A 39 -7.10 11.52 0.69
N GLN A 40 -6.26 11.13 1.65
CA GLN A 40 -4.86 11.53 1.70
C GLN A 40 -4.07 11.09 0.46
N ALA A 41 -4.29 9.85 -0.03
CA ALA A 41 -3.66 9.36 -1.24
C ALA A 41 -4.08 10.15 -2.49
N CYS A 42 -5.37 10.50 -2.60
CA CYS A 42 -5.90 11.36 -3.65
C CYS A 42 -5.33 12.79 -3.57
N ASP A 43 -5.32 13.40 -2.38
CA ASP A 43 -4.80 14.75 -2.15
C ASP A 43 -3.30 14.84 -2.46
N ALA A 44 -2.55 13.77 -2.16
CA ALA A 44 -1.13 13.63 -2.48
C ALA A 44 -0.84 13.40 -3.98
N ARG A 45 -1.89 13.27 -4.82
CA ARG A 45 -1.80 13.04 -6.27
C ARG A 45 -0.92 11.84 -6.62
N LEU A 46 -1.03 10.77 -5.84
CA LEU A 46 -0.39 9.50 -6.19
C LEU A 46 -1.00 8.95 -7.48
N ALA A 47 -0.21 8.15 -8.22
CA ALA A 47 -0.74 7.41 -9.35
C ALA A 47 -1.73 6.35 -8.86
N ASP A 48 -2.86 6.23 -9.56
CA ASP A 48 -3.88 5.20 -9.35
C ASP A 48 -4.27 4.96 -7.87
N PRO A 49 -4.70 5.98 -7.10
CA PRO A 49 -4.96 5.86 -5.66
C PRO A 49 -6.11 4.90 -5.32
N THR A 50 -6.92 4.53 -6.31
CA THR A 50 -8.01 3.56 -6.18
C THR A 50 -7.63 2.16 -6.68
N ALA A 51 -6.40 1.95 -7.17
CA ALA A 51 -5.94 0.64 -7.58
C ALA A 51 -5.76 -0.28 -6.37
N MET A 52 -6.23 -1.51 -6.49
CA MET A 52 -6.17 -2.53 -5.46
C MET A 52 -5.72 -3.85 -6.06
N CYS A 53 -4.91 -4.61 -5.31
CA CYS A 53 -4.64 -6.00 -5.62
C CYS A 53 -5.72 -6.86 -4.95
N VAL A 54 -6.57 -7.51 -5.76
CA VAL A 54 -7.60 -8.41 -5.26
C VAL A 54 -7.15 -9.84 -5.48
N ALA A 55 -7.13 -10.60 -4.39
CA ALA A 55 -6.87 -12.03 -4.41
C ALA A 55 -8.19 -12.83 -4.30
N THR A 56 -8.30 -13.88 -5.11
CA THR A 56 -9.39 -14.85 -5.09
C THR A 56 -8.83 -16.26 -5.06
N VAL A 57 -9.56 -17.22 -4.52
CA VAL A 57 -9.20 -18.65 -4.56
C VAL A 57 -10.26 -19.42 -5.34
N ASP A 58 -9.83 -20.45 -6.06
CA ASP A 58 -10.75 -21.40 -6.67
C ASP A 58 -11.18 -22.51 -5.69
N GLU A 59 -11.97 -23.47 -6.17
CA GLU A 59 -12.47 -24.61 -5.38
C GLU A 59 -11.37 -25.57 -4.91
N HIS A 60 -10.17 -25.50 -5.51
CA HIS A 60 -8.99 -26.27 -5.11
C HIS A 60 -8.09 -25.51 -4.14
N GLY A 61 -8.45 -24.26 -3.79
CA GLY A 61 -7.67 -23.40 -2.93
C GLY A 61 -6.48 -22.74 -3.62
N GLN A 62 -6.41 -22.77 -4.96
CA GLN A 62 -5.35 -22.09 -5.72
C GLN A 62 -5.60 -20.57 -5.70
N PRO A 63 -4.65 -19.76 -5.19
CA PRO A 63 -4.79 -18.31 -5.21
C PRO A 63 -4.48 -17.71 -6.57
N TYR A 64 -5.25 -16.67 -6.92
CA TYR A 64 -5.07 -15.80 -8.07
C TYR A 64 -5.13 -14.35 -7.62
N GLN A 65 -4.34 -13.46 -8.23
CA GLN A 65 -4.37 -12.02 -7.92
C GLN A 65 -4.41 -11.17 -9.18
N ARG A 66 -5.10 -10.03 -9.13
CA ARG A 66 -5.06 -9.01 -10.18
C ARG A 66 -5.23 -7.60 -9.65
N ILE A 67 -4.80 -6.62 -10.44
CA ILE A 67 -5.12 -5.22 -10.19
C ILE A 67 -6.54 -4.92 -10.67
N VAL A 68 -7.32 -4.26 -9.82
CA VAL A 68 -8.65 -3.69 -10.13
C VAL A 68 -8.74 -2.26 -9.63
N LEU A 69 -9.76 -1.52 -10.07
CA LEU A 69 -10.02 -0.17 -9.59
C LEU A 69 -11.25 -0.15 -8.69
N LEU A 70 -11.10 0.35 -7.46
CA LEU A 70 -12.24 0.63 -6.58
C LEU A 70 -13.12 1.73 -7.18
N LYS A 71 -14.43 1.46 -7.22
CA LYS A 71 -15.44 2.43 -7.70
C LYS A 71 -16.28 3.01 -6.58
N HIS A 72 -16.66 2.18 -5.60
CA HIS A 72 -17.53 2.54 -4.47
C HIS A 72 -17.14 1.73 -3.22
N PHE A 73 -17.38 2.29 -2.03
CA PHE A 73 -17.22 1.64 -0.73
C PHE A 73 -18.21 2.21 0.27
#